data_AF-A0A9P6A9E9-F1
#
_entry.id   AF-A0A9P6A9E9-F1
#
_cell.length_a   1.000
_cell.length_b   1.000
_cell.length_c   1.000
_cell.angle_alpha   90.00
_cell.angle_beta   90.00
_cell.angle_gamma   90.00
#
_symmetry.space_group_name_H-M   'P 1'
#
loop_
_entity.id
_entity.type
_entity.pdbx_description
1 polymer ?
#
loop_
_entity_poly.entity_id
_entity_poly.type
_entity_poly.pdbx_seq_one_letter_code
_entity_poly.pdbx_strand_id
1 'polypeptide(L)'
;MVYQATASAPVNIACIKYWGKRDTKLILPTNSSLSVTLSQDHLRSTTTSRADPSFSKDRLWLNGKEEEIVAPGRLATCIAELKKLRKELVEDKDASAPKLSTFPVHIASFNNFPTAAGLASSASGFAALVSSLAALYALPCSPSTLSLIARQGSGSACRSLFGGYVAWEQGVLDDGSDSLAVEVAPRSHWPEMHALICVVSDDKKGTSSTSGMQRTVQTSELLQHRIKHVVPKRMKEIEAAIKAKDFDAFAKVTMADSNQFHAVALDTEPPIFYMNDVSRSIIALIVEYNRVAIEKTGKRKAAYTYDAGPNAVIYTLQENVKEIVELIVKYFPQKDGFKDPFQLFAGGSVGEGRVVEGFNEAVAKKFEVGAVKGLIHTNVGDGPRVLGAEEALLGPDGLPKSLA
;
A
#
# COMPACT_ATOMS: atom_id res chain seq x y z
N MET A 1 25.62 20.09 16.12
CA MET A 1 25.38 19.35 14.86
C MET A 1 23.96 18.83 14.91
N VAL A 2 23.17 18.95 13.83
CA VAL A 2 21.78 18.45 13.80
C VAL A 2 21.79 17.07 13.15
N TYR A 3 21.36 16.05 13.88
CA TYR A 3 21.22 14.69 13.34
C TYR A 3 19.76 14.47 12.92
N GLN A 4 19.49 14.61 11.63
CA GLN A 4 18.13 14.53 11.08
C GLN A 4 18.16 13.88 9.70
N ALA A 5 17.13 13.10 9.39
CA ALA A 5 16.88 12.61 8.05
C ALA A 5 15.40 12.64 7.71
N THR A 6 15.08 13.03 6.47
CA THR A 6 13.73 13.00 5.92
C THR A 6 13.66 11.91 4.85
N ALA A 7 12.62 11.09 4.87
CA ALA A 7 12.36 10.13 3.82
C ALA A 7 10.87 10.12 3.45
N SER A 8 10.57 9.85 2.19
CA SER A 8 9.24 9.43 1.78
C SER A 8 9.18 7.95 1.48
N ALA A 9 8.00 7.35 1.65
CA ALA A 9 7.73 5.98 1.24
C ALA A 9 6.41 5.87 0.46
N PRO A 10 6.38 4.97 -0.54
CA PRO A 10 5.21 4.75 -1.39
C PRO A 10 4.11 3.96 -0.70
N VAL A 11 2.89 4.14 -1.18
CA VAL A 11 1.79 3.18 -0.98
C VAL A 11 2.01 1.96 -1.87
N ASN A 12 1.65 0.76 -1.40
CA ASN A 12 1.55 -0.44 -2.23
C ASN A 12 0.14 -1.01 -2.18
N ILE A 13 -0.30 -1.64 -3.27
CA ILE A 13 -1.62 -2.28 -3.37
C ILE A 13 -1.42 -3.76 -3.67
N ALA A 14 -2.05 -4.62 -2.86
CA ALA A 14 -1.88 -6.06 -2.95
C ALA A 14 -2.67 -6.67 -4.12
N CYS A 15 -1.99 -7.43 -4.97
CA CYS A 15 -2.63 -8.31 -5.96
C CYS A 15 -2.94 -9.68 -5.34
N ILE A 16 -2.01 -10.21 -4.53
CA ILE A 16 -2.24 -11.37 -3.67
C ILE A 16 -2.37 -10.89 -2.24
N LYS A 17 -3.51 -11.14 -1.60
CA LYS A 17 -3.90 -10.51 -0.35
C LYS A 17 -3.27 -11.18 0.88
N TYR A 18 -2.70 -10.34 1.74
CA TYR A 18 -2.37 -10.68 3.12
C TYR A 18 -3.64 -10.53 3.98
N TRP A 19 -4.12 -11.64 4.53
CA TRP A 19 -5.29 -11.66 5.41
C TRP A 19 -5.24 -12.80 6.42
N GLY A 20 -4.61 -12.52 7.56
CA GLY A 20 -4.43 -13.47 8.65
C GLY A 20 -3.00 -13.46 9.16
N LYS A 21 -2.84 -13.62 10.48
CA LYS A 21 -1.53 -13.73 11.12
C LYS A 21 -1.45 -15.08 11.82
N ARG A 22 -0.33 -15.79 11.65
CA ARG A 22 0.02 -16.95 12.47
C ARG A 22 0.66 -16.53 13.80
N ASP A 23 1.30 -15.36 13.82
CA ASP A 23 1.85 -14.73 15.03
C ASP A 23 1.47 -13.24 15.04
N THR A 24 0.75 -12.81 16.07
CA THR A 24 0.27 -11.42 16.21
C THR A 24 1.31 -10.47 16.80
N LYS A 25 2.30 -10.99 17.55
CA LYS A 25 3.37 -10.22 18.18
C LYS A 25 4.46 -9.87 17.18
N LEU A 26 4.91 -10.86 16.41
CA LEU A 26 5.93 -10.70 15.36
C LEU A 26 5.33 -10.28 14.01
N ILE A 27 4.00 -10.26 13.91
CA ILE A 27 3.24 -9.96 12.69
C ILE A 27 3.65 -10.90 11.55
N LEU A 28 3.61 -12.21 11.82
CA LEU A 28 3.91 -13.23 10.83
C LEU A 28 2.61 -13.64 10.12
N PRO A 29 2.58 -13.65 8.78
CA PRO A 29 1.34 -13.84 8.06
C PRO A 29 0.99 -15.34 7.96
N THR A 30 -0.27 -15.65 7.70
CA THR A 30 -0.70 -17.02 7.39
C THR A 30 -0.29 -17.46 5.98
N ASN A 31 0.01 -16.52 5.09
CA ASN A 31 0.38 -16.77 3.70
C ASN A 31 1.25 -15.63 3.15
N SER A 32 2.06 -15.91 2.14
CA SER A 32 2.77 -14.87 1.40
C SER A 32 1.79 -13.94 0.67
N SER A 33 2.25 -12.75 0.32
CA SER A 33 1.46 -11.76 -0.42
C SER A 33 2.31 -11.05 -1.46
N LEU A 34 1.69 -10.44 -2.47
CA LEU A 34 2.39 -9.72 -3.53
C LEU A 34 1.63 -8.43 -3.85
N SER A 35 2.37 -7.33 -3.99
CA SER A 35 1.82 -6.00 -4.30
C SER A 35 2.57 -5.29 -5.43
N VAL A 36 1.89 -4.31 -6.03
CA VAL A 36 2.53 -3.28 -6.86
C VAL A 36 2.72 -2.03 -6.02
N THR A 37 3.94 -1.52 -5.98
CA THR A 37 4.28 -0.23 -5.38
C THR A 37 3.80 0.90 -6.29
N LEU A 38 3.14 1.91 -5.76
CA LEU A 38 2.61 3.06 -6.51
C LEU A 38 3.58 4.25 -6.48
N SER A 39 3.55 5.09 -7.51
CA SER A 39 4.42 6.27 -7.59
C SER A 39 4.19 7.27 -6.44
N GLN A 40 5.30 7.68 -5.81
CA GLN A 40 5.35 8.69 -4.76
C GLN A 40 5.07 10.12 -5.26
N ASP A 41 5.08 10.31 -6.57
CA ASP A 41 4.72 11.59 -7.18
C ASP A 41 3.23 11.89 -6.96
N HIS A 42 2.41 10.83 -6.81
CA HIS A 42 0.98 10.92 -6.55
C HIS A 42 0.63 10.62 -5.09
N LEU A 43 1.18 9.54 -4.52
CA LEU A 43 0.81 9.05 -3.19
C LEU A 43 2.04 8.70 -2.36
N ARG A 44 2.31 9.47 -1.30
CA ARG A 44 3.44 9.21 -0.39
C ARG A 44 3.15 9.59 1.05
N SER A 45 3.82 8.88 1.94
CA SER A 45 4.03 9.28 3.32
C SER A 45 5.42 9.88 3.43
N THR A 46 5.55 11.06 4.02
CA THR A 46 6.84 11.70 4.33
C THR A 46 7.05 11.67 5.84
N THR A 47 8.25 11.29 6.28
CA THR A 47 8.63 11.26 7.69
C THR A 47 9.99 11.92 7.87
N THR A 48 10.10 12.78 8.88
CA THR A 48 11.37 13.34 9.36
C THR A 48 11.64 12.81 10.75
N SER A 49 12.83 12.25 10.96
CA SER A 49 13.31 11.78 12.26
C SER A 49 14.55 12.58 12.65
N ARG A 50 14.59 13.07 13.89
CA ARG A 50 15.72 13.82 14.46
C ARG A 50 16.11 13.25 15.81
N ALA A 51 17.39 12.95 15.99
CA ALA A 51 17.97 12.53 17.26
C ALA A 51 18.72 13.70 17.90
N ASP A 52 18.48 13.95 19.19
CA ASP A 52 19.12 15.05 19.92
C ASP A 52 19.25 14.70 21.41
N PRO A 53 20.43 14.83 22.04
CA PRO A 53 20.59 14.54 23.47
C PRO A 53 19.84 15.52 24.36
N SER A 54 19.41 16.67 23.85
CA SER A 54 18.60 17.64 24.60
C SER A 54 17.12 17.26 24.70
N PHE A 55 16.64 16.31 23.87
CA PHE A 55 15.27 15.81 23.97
C PHE A 55 15.10 14.96 25.22
N SER A 56 13.91 15.01 25.84
CA SER A 56 13.63 14.29 27.08
C SER A 56 13.12 12.86 26.85
N LYS A 57 12.46 12.60 25.72
CA LYS A 57 11.88 11.31 25.35
C LYS A 57 11.63 11.21 23.85
N ASP A 58 11.41 9.99 23.37
CA ASP A 58 10.93 9.77 22.01
C ASP A 58 9.51 10.37 21.85
N ARG A 59 9.26 11.11 20.78
CA ARG A 59 7.95 11.74 20.48
C ARG A 59 7.61 11.58 19.00
N LEU A 60 6.33 11.38 18.69
CA LEU A 60 5.86 11.25 17.32
C LEU A 60 4.65 12.15 17.06
N TRP A 61 4.65 12.82 15.92
CA TRP A 61 3.51 13.56 15.41
C TRP A 61 3.05 13.00 14.07
N LEU A 62 1.76 12.72 13.94
CA LEU A 62 1.14 12.29 12.69
C LEU A 62 0.14 13.36 12.25
N ASN A 63 0.37 13.95 11.09
CA ASN A 63 -0.46 15.03 10.54
C ASN A 63 -0.68 16.18 11.54
N GLY A 64 0.40 16.60 12.21
CA GLY A 64 0.38 17.71 13.16
C GLY A 64 -0.15 17.38 14.56
N LYS A 65 -0.66 16.17 14.80
CA LYS A 65 -1.14 15.71 16.12
C LYS A 65 -0.13 14.78 16.76
N GLU A 66 0.18 15.01 18.04
CA GLU A 66 1.07 14.13 18.78
C GLU A 66 0.37 12.79 19.05
N GLU A 67 1.09 11.70 18.77
CA GLU A 67 0.67 10.33 19.02
C GLU A 67 1.54 9.74 20.12
N GLU A 68 0.93 9.06 21.07
CA GLU A 68 1.66 8.48 22.19
C GLU A 68 2.45 7.24 21.74
N ILE A 69 3.74 7.20 22.08
CA ILE A 69 4.58 6.02 21.89
C ILE A 69 4.49 5.15 23.15
N VAL A 70 3.53 4.22 23.17
CA VAL A 70 3.32 3.29 24.29
C VAL A 70 4.17 2.03 24.10
N ALA A 71 4.86 1.61 25.16
CA ALA A 71 5.62 0.35 25.20
C ALA A 71 4.94 -0.67 26.15
N PRO A 72 4.81 -1.96 25.75
CA PRO A 72 5.15 -2.50 24.44
C PRO A 72 4.15 -2.05 23.35
N GLY A 73 4.64 -1.70 22.17
CA GLY A 73 3.79 -1.23 21.07
C GLY A 73 4.54 -1.12 19.76
N ARG A 74 3.80 -1.12 18.64
CA ARG A 74 4.36 -1.24 17.27
C ARG A 74 5.38 -0.14 16.94
N LEU A 75 5.10 1.10 17.33
CA LEU A 75 6.03 2.23 17.15
C LEU A 75 7.28 2.06 18.01
N ALA A 76 7.11 1.76 19.30
CA ALA A 76 8.20 1.54 20.24
C ALA A 76 9.13 0.40 19.78
N THR A 77 8.55 -0.71 19.29
CA THR A 77 9.31 -1.83 18.73
C THR A 77 10.15 -1.40 17.52
N CYS A 78 9.56 -0.70 16.54
CA CYS A 78 10.33 -0.24 15.38
C CYS A 78 11.49 0.68 15.76
N ILE A 79 11.26 1.65 16.67
CA ILE A 79 12.28 2.59 17.13
C ILE A 79 13.39 1.84 17.87
N ALA A 80 13.04 0.93 18.78
CA ALA A 80 14.00 0.15 19.56
C ALA A 80 14.88 -0.74 18.67
N GLU A 81 14.31 -1.47 17.72
CA GLU A 81 15.08 -2.31 16.80
C GLU A 81 16.03 -1.48 15.91
N LEU A 82 15.61 -0.29 15.44
CA LEU A 82 16.49 0.58 14.65
C LEU A 82 17.62 1.20 15.49
N LYS A 83 17.35 1.58 16.75
CA LYS A 83 18.39 2.00 17.70
C LYS A 83 19.37 0.88 18.00
N LYS A 84 18.88 -0.35 18.16
CA LYS A 84 19.71 -1.56 18.33
C LYS A 84 20.63 -1.77 17.13
N LEU A 85 20.10 -1.72 15.90
CA LEU A 85 20.93 -1.82 14.69
C LEU A 85 21.96 -0.69 14.58
N ARG A 86 21.61 0.55 14.96
CA ARG A 86 22.55 1.68 15.00
C ARG A 86 23.72 1.37 15.93
N LYS A 87 23.41 0.88 17.12
CA LYS A 87 24.42 0.50 18.11
C LYS A 87 25.33 -0.60 17.57
N GLU A 88 24.76 -1.73 17.17
CA GLU A 88 25.51 -2.95 16.81
C GLU A 88 26.28 -2.83 15.50
N LEU A 89 25.70 -2.17 14.50
CA LEU A 89 26.27 -2.13 13.15
C LEU A 89 27.14 -0.90 12.89
N VAL A 90 27.02 0.16 13.69
CA VAL A 90 27.79 1.40 13.49
C VAL A 90 28.60 1.75 14.74
N GLU A 91 27.95 1.98 15.88
CA GLU A 91 28.61 2.59 17.05
C GLU A 91 29.56 1.66 17.82
N ASP A 92 29.28 0.36 17.82
CA ASP A 92 30.14 -0.66 18.44
C ASP A 92 31.30 -1.05 17.51
N LYS A 93 31.18 -0.75 16.19
CA LYS A 93 32.23 -1.00 15.20
C LYS A 93 33.13 0.21 14.95
N ASP A 94 32.65 1.41 15.27
CA ASP A 94 33.38 2.67 15.17
C ASP A 94 33.18 3.50 16.44
N ALA A 95 34.23 3.55 17.28
CA ALA A 95 34.22 4.31 18.52
C ALA A 95 34.10 5.84 18.31
N SER A 96 34.45 6.34 17.12
CA SER A 96 34.32 7.75 16.76
C SER A 96 32.90 8.15 16.34
N ALA A 97 32.05 7.17 16.02
CA ALA A 97 30.68 7.42 15.61
C ALA A 97 29.85 8.05 16.75
N PRO A 98 29.04 9.08 16.47
CA PRO A 98 28.13 9.66 17.45
C PRO A 98 27.17 8.60 18.00
N LYS A 99 26.91 8.63 19.32
CA LYS A 99 26.04 7.66 20.02
C LYS A 99 24.54 7.97 19.85
N LEU A 100 24.12 8.10 18.59
CA LEU A 100 22.74 8.40 18.19
C LEU A 100 21.74 7.37 18.72
N SER A 101 22.14 6.11 18.91
CA SER A 101 21.27 5.06 19.47
C SER A 101 20.76 5.39 20.88
N THR A 102 21.50 6.21 21.64
CA THR A 102 21.16 6.62 23.01
C THR A 102 20.32 7.88 23.07
N PHE A 103 20.24 8.65 21.98
CA PHE A 103 19.53 9.92 21.98
C PHE A 103 18.02 9.68 21.84
N PRO A 104 17.19 10.49 22.52
CA PRO A 104 15.78 10.50 22.21
C PRO A 104 15.53 11.09 20.81
N VAL A 105 14.44 10.66 20.19
CA VAL A 105 14.10 10.96 18.80
C VAL A 105 12.74 11.62 18.71
N HIS A 106 12.69 12.77 18.04
CA HIS A 106 11.45 13.40 17.60
C HIS A 106 11.16 13.00 16.16
N ILE A 107 9.91 12.64 15.87
CA ILE A 107 9.49 12.11 14.57
C ILE A 107 8.23 12.83 14.12
N ALA A 108 8.25 13.50 12.97
CA ALA A 108 7.04 14.05 12.37
C ALA A 108 6.74 13.32 11.07
N SER A 109 5.48 12.95 10.86
CA SER A 109 5.02 12.23 9.66
C SER A 109 3.76 12.88 9.07
N PHE A 110 3.68 12.89 7.75
CA PHE A 110 2.56 13.45 6.98
C PHE A 110 2.24 12.58 5.75
N ASN A 111 0.96 12.48 5.39
CA ASN A 111 0.51 11.82 4.16
C ASN A 111 -0.13 12.85 3.23
N ASN A 112 0.19 12.83 1.93
CA ASN A 112 -0.45 13.71 0.95
C ASN A 112 -1.82 13.18 0.44
N PHE A 113 -2.36 12.14 1.07
CA PHE A 113 -3.65 11.54 0.80
C PHE A 113 -4.45 11.35 2.09
N PRO A 114 -5.80 11.34 2.05
CA PRO A 114 -6.58 11.24 3.27
C PRO A 114 -6.30 9.93 4.02
N THR A 115 -5.94 10.05 5.30
CA THR A 115 -5.59 8.89 6.15
C THR A 115 -6.72 7.85 6.22
N ALA A 116 -7.98 8.30 6.09
CA ALA A 116 -9.18 7.47 6.12
C ALA A 116 -9.64 6.92 4.76
N ALA A 117 -9.02 7.31 3.64
CA ALA A 117 -9.35 6.83 2.28
C ALA A 117 -9.01 5.35 2.02
N GLY A 118 -8.68 4.56 3.04
CA GLY A 118 -8.44 3.13 2.89
C GLY A 118 -7.21 2.74 2.05
N LEU A 119 -6.39 3.71 1.60
CA LEU A 119 -5.22 3.53 0.71
C LEU A 119 -3.97 3.05 1.46
N ALA A 120 -4.12 2.10 2.40
CA ALA A 120 -3.01 1.52 3.16
C ALA A 120 -2.08 2.56 3.84
N SER A 121 -2.62 3.67 4.36
CA SER A 121 -1.87 4.77 5.02
C SER A 121 -0.91 4.30 6.13
N SER A 122 -1.27 3.27 6.88
CA SER A 122 -0.38 2.67 7.87
C SER A 122 0.84 1.98 7.26
N ALA A 123 0.70 1.35 6.08
CA ALA A 123 1.81 0.64 5.45
C ALA A 123 2.90 1.61 4.97
N SER A 124 2.52 2.65 4.22
CA SER A 124 3.45 3.68 3.76
C SER A 124 4.01 4.49 4.93
N GLY A 125 3.21 4.79 5.97
CA GLY A 125 3.67 5.51 7.16
C GLY A 125 4.76 4.78 7.93
N PHE A 126 4.59 3.48 8.21
CA PHE A 126 5.64 2.68 8.88
C PHE A 126 6.86 2.46 7.98
N ALA A 127 6.67 2.34 6.67
CA ALA A 127 7.78 2.28 5.72
C ALA A 127 8.60 3.59 5.71
N ALA A 128 7.94 4.75 5.75
CA ALA A 128 8.60 6.06 5.81
C ALA A 128 9.31 6.27 7.15
N LEU A 129 8.70 5.85 8.27
CA LEU A 129 9.33 5.82 9.59
C LEU A 129 10.63 5.02 9.59
N VAL A 130 10.58 3.76 9.13
CA VAL A 130 11.75 2.88 9.09
C VAL A 130 12.83 3.46 8.17
N SER A 131 12.44 3.99 7.01
CA SER A 131 13.38 4.58 6.04
C SER A 131 14.05 5.85 6.57
N SER A 132 13.29 6.73 7.22
CA SER A 132 13.79 7.97 7.83
C SER A 132 14.76 7.68 8.98
N LEU A 133 14.40 6.75 9.87
CA LEU A 133 15.28 6.33 10.97
C LEU A 133 16.53 5.58 10.48
N ALA A 134 16.40 4.71 9.47
CA ALA A 134 17.55 4.03 8.89
C ALA A 134 18.53 5.01 8.24
N ALA A 135 18.02 6.05 7.57
CA ALA A 135 18.83 7.13 7.01
C ALA A 135 19.48 7.99 8.11
N LEU A 136 18.73 8.37 9.16
CA LEU A 136 19.24 9.11 10.33
C LEU A 136 20.42 8.37 10.99
N TYR A 137 20.28 7.06 11.12
CA TYR A 137 21.26 6.19 11.75
C TYR A 137 22.36 5.68 10.80
N ALA A 138 22.31 6.04 9.52
CA ALA A 138 23.22 5.57 8.48
C ALA A 138 23.39 4.04 8.51
N LEU A 139 22.28 3.30 8.64
CA LEU A 139 22.32 1.84 8.78
C LEU A 139 22.80 1.16 7.48
N PRO A 140 23.82 0.28 7.53
CA PRO A 140 24.31 -0.46 6.37
C PRO A 140 23.43 -1.69 6.09
N CYS A 141 22.10 -1.51 6.08
CA CYS A 141 21.13 -2.59 5.95
C CYS A 141 20.51 -2.59 4.55
N SER A 142 20.26 -3.78 4.01
CA SER A 142 19.46 -3.92 2.78
C SER A 142 17.99 -3.58 3.06
N PRO A 143 17.20 -3.21 2.02
CA PRO A 143 15.76 -3.02 2.19
C PRO A 143 15.04 -4.28 2.71
N SER A 144 15.50 -5.50 2.36
CA SER A 144 14.95 -6.73 2.93
C SER A 144 15.16 -6.82 4.45
N THR A 145 16.35 -6.46 4.95
CA THR A 145 16.63 -6.44 6.39
C THR A 145 15.75 -5.41 7.10
N LEU A 146 15.64 -4.20 6.54
CA LEU A 146 14.77 -3.16 7.10
C LEU A 146 13.28 -3.57 7.07
N SER A 147 12.90 -4.40 6.10
CA SER A 147 11.52 -4.88 5.95
C SER A 147 11.05 -5.76 7.12
N LEU A 148 11.98 -6.46 7.81
CA LEU A 148 11.70 -7.23 9.03
C LEU A 148 11.16 -6.32 10.15
N ILE A 149 11.72 -5.11 10.27
CA ILE A 149 11.30 -4.13 11.27
C ILE A 149 9.98 -3.47 10.83
N ALA A 150 9.87 -3.09 9.55
CA ALA A 150 8.64 -2.50 9.01
C ALA A 150 7.43 -3.45 9.17
N ARG A 151 7.64 -4.76 8.99
CA ARG A 151 6.64 -5.81 9.22
C ARG A 151 6.05 -5.75 10.64
N GLN A 152 6.88 -5.62 11.67
CA GLN A 152 6.44 -5.56 13.06
C GLN A 152 5.69 -4.27 13.40
N GLY A 153 5.94 -3.19 12.65
CA GLY A 153 5.17 -1.95 12.76
C GLY A 153 3.78 -2.06 12.14
N SER A 154 3.74 -2.55 10.90
CA SER A 154 2.51 -2.82 10.16
C SER A 154 2.83 -3.82 9.06
N GLY A 155 2.33 -5.05 9.14
CA GLY A 155 2.75 -6.17 8.28
C GLY A 155 3.04 -5.81 6.82
N SER A 156 2.08 -5.20 6.12
CA SER A 156 2.21 -4.80 4.70
C SER A 156 3.18 -3.64 4.42
N ALA A 157 3.68 -2.94 5.44
CA ALA A 157 4.71 -1.91 5.31
C ALA A 157 6.03 -2.47 4.79
N CYS A 158 6.32 -3.75 5.08
CA CYS A 158 7.53 -4.42 4.57
C CYS A 158 7.63 -4.32 3.04
N ARG A 159 6.51 -4.46 2.33
CA ARG A 159 6.47 -4.39 0.86
C ARG A 159 6.69 -2.98 0.31
N SER A 160 6.44 -1.93 1.10
CA SER A 160 6.71 -0.54 0.73
C SER A 160 8.19 -0.15 0.86
N LEU A 161 9.08 -1.08 1.26
CA LEU A 161 10.53 -0.82 1.25
C LEU A 161 11.18 -1.04 -0.12
N PHE A 162 10.41 -1.52 -1.09
CA PHE A 162 10.84 -1.75 -2.48
C PHE A 162 9.92 -1.04 -3.47
N GLY A 163 10.47 -0.75 -4.65
CA GLY A 163 9.71 -0.32 -5.82
C GLY A 163 9.17 -1.50 -6.62
N GLY A 164 8.45 -1.21 -7.70
CA GLY A 164 8.02 -2.22 -8.65
C GLY A 164 7.01 -3.20 -8.08
N TYR A 165 7.36 -4.49 -8.16
CA TYR A 165 6.53 -5.63 -7.79
C TYR A 165 7.19 -6.36 -6.63
N VAL A 166 6.49 -6.46 -5.51
CA VAL A 166 7.11 -6.82 -4.23
C VAL A 166 6.34 -7.95 -3.59
N ALA A 167 7.03 -9.04 -3.26
CA ALA A 167 6.49 -10.12 -2.46
C ALA A 167 6.84 -9.90 -0.98
N TRP A 168 5.91 -10.24 -0.10
CA TRP A 168 6.22 -10.54 1.30
C TRP A 168 6.17 -12.04 1.47
N GLU A 169 7.32 -12.63 1.73
CA GLU A 169 7.47 -14.05 2.02
C GLU A 169 6.97 -14.34 3.43
N GLN A 170 6.11 -15.37 3.55
CA GLN A 170 5.56 -15.69 4.87
C GLN A 170 6.62 -16.14 5.87
N GLY A 171 7.75 -16.69 5.41
CA GLY A 171 8.72 -17.36 6.26
C GLY A 171 8.14 -18.62 6.91
N VAL A 172 9.03 -19.46 7.42
CA VAL A 172 8.71 -20.70 8.15
C VAL A 172 9.33 -20.72 9.54
N LEU A 173 10.26 -19.81 9.85
CA LEU A 173 10.90 -19.74 11.15
C LEU A 173 10.01 -19.02 12.16
N ASP A 174 10.00 -19.51 13.40
CA ASP A 174 9.18 -18.98 14.50
C ASP A 174 9.66 -17.61 14.98
N ASP A 175 10.95 -17.32 14.84
CA ASP A 175 11.51 -15.99 15.14
C ASP A 175 11.18 -14.95 14.05
N GLY A 176 10.64 -15.39 12.92
CA GLY A 176 10.27 -14.56 11.79
C GLY A 176 11.44 -13.94 11.04
N SER A 177 12.67 -14.43 11.22
CA SER A 177 13.87 -13.91 10.56
C SER A 177 13.84 -14.07 9.03
N ASP A 178 13.03 -14.99 8.53
CA ASP A 178 12.81 -15.27 7.10
C ASP A 178 11.47 -14.74 6.57
N SER A 179 10.68 -14.02 7.38
CA SER A 179 9.45 -13.38 6.91
C SER A 179 9.70 -11.93 6.50
N LEU A 180 10.20 -11.73 5.29
CA LEU A 180 10.66 -10.43 4.80
C LEU A 180 10.09 -10.10 3.41
N ALA A 181 10.27 -8.86 2.98
CA ALA A 181 9.94 -8.43 1.63
C ALA A 181 11.11 -8.67 0.67
N VAL A 182 10.77 -9.08 -0.55
CA VAL A 182 11.70 -9.27 -1.68
C VAL A 182 11.15 -8.62 -2.94
N GLU A 183 12.04 -8.05 -3.74
CA GLU A 183 11.69 -7.54 -5.07
C GLU A 183 11.48 -8.72 -6.03
N VAL A 184 10.28 -8.80 -6.63
CA VAL A 184 9.96 -9.75 -7.70
C VAL A 184 10.42 -9.22 -9.04
N ALA A 185 10.19 -7.92 -9.27
CA ALA A 185 10.69 -7.19 -10.42
C ALA A 185 10.72 -5.67 -10.12
N PRO A 186 11.73 -4.94 -10.59
CA PRO A 186 11.83 -3.50 -10.37
C PRO A 186 10.78 -2.73 -11.19
N ARG A 187 10.55 -1.46 -10.85
CA ARG A 187 9.69 -0.54 -11.62
C ARG A 187 10.01 -0.54 -13.12
N SER A 188 11.29 -0.54 -13.46
CA SER A 188 11.80 -0.52 -14.84
C SER A 188 11.49 -1.79 -15.63
N HIS A 189 11.17 -2.89 -14.95
CA HIS A 189 10.80 -4.13 -15.63
C HIS A 189 9.51 -3.92 -16.41
N TRP A 190 8.44 -3.41 -15.79
CA TRP A 190 7.14 -3.26 -16.43
C TRP A 190 6.51 -1.89 -16.10
N PRO A 191 7.07 -0.79 -16.65
CA PRO A 191 6.69 0.58 -16.34
C PRO A 191 5.33 0.98 -16.91
N GLU A 192 4.81 0.26 -17.91
CA GLU A 192 3.51 0.50 -18.54
C GLU A 192 2.34 0.13 -17.62
N MET A 193 2.59 -0.45 -16.44
CA MET A 193 1.55 -0.76 -15.45
C MET A 193 1.05 0.50 -14.76
N HIS A 194 -0.21 0.84 -15.02
CA HIS A 194 -0.92 1.94 -14.38
C HIS A 194 -2.00 1.44 -13.43
N ALA A 195 -2.41 2.32 -12.51
CA ALA A 195 -3.51 2.08 -11.59
C ALA A 195 -4.44 3.29 -11.54
N LEU A 196 -5.75 3.04 -11.66
CA LEU A 196 -6.79 4.02 -11.38
C LEU A 196 -7.46 3.65 -10.07
N ILE A 197 -7.39 4.54 -9.09
CA ILE A 197 -8.04 4.36 -7.79
C ILE A 197 -9.37 5.11 -7.81
N CYS A 198 -10.46 4.39 -7.59
CA CYS A 198 -11.79 4.95 -7.42
C CYS A 198 -12.10 5.09 -5.92
N VAL A 199 -12.09 6.32 -5.42
CA VAL A 199 -12.39 6.63 -4.02
C VAL A 199 -13.90 6.61 -3.82
N VAL A 200 -14.43 5.50 -3.33
CA VAL A 200 -15.87 5.30 -3.05
C VAL A 200 -16.23 5.89 -1.69
N SER A 201 -15.39 5.66 -0.67
CA SER A 201 -15.55 6.23 0.65
C SER A 201 -14.17 6.56 1.26
N ASP A 202 -14.14 7.65 2.01
CA ASP A 202 -13.06 8.08 2.89
C ASP A 202 -13.51 8.09 4.36
N ASP A 203 -14.63 7.45 4.66
CA ASP A 203 -15.13 7.32 6.02
C ASP A 203 -14.31 6.29 6.81
N LYS A 204 -14.31 6.42 8.14
CA LYS A 204 -13.64 5.42 8.99
C LYS A 204 -14.25 4.04 8.75
N LYS A 205 -13.38 3.05 8.56
CA LYS A 205 -13.77 1.64 8.38
C LYS A 205 -14.58 1.18 9.58
N GLY A 206 -15.70 0.50 9.33
CA GLY A 206 -16.47 -0.14 10.41
C GLY A 206 -15.67 -1.23 11.14
N THR A 207 -15.02 -2.13 10.40
CA THR A 207 -14.13 -3.16 10.96
C THR A 207 -12.68 -2.92 10.54
N SER A 208 -11.79 -2.72 11.51
CA SER A 208 -10.35 -2.56 11.25
C SER A 208 -9.75 -3.82 10.61
N SER A 209 -8.71 -3.67 9.79
CA SER A 209 -8.05 -4.83 9.16
C SER A 209 -7.45 -5.79 10.19
N THR A 210 -6.90 -5.29 11.30
CA THR A 210 -6.28 -6.13 12.35
C THR A 210 -7.31 -7.00 13.07
N SER A 211 -8.42 -6.41 13.52
CA SER A 211 -9.47 -7.17 14.19
C SER A 211 -10.20 -8.09 13.22
N GLY A 212 -10.48 -7.62 12.00
CA GLY A 212 -11.14 -8.40 10.96
C GLY A 212 -10.36 -9.65 10.59
N MET A 213 -9.08 -9.52 10.26
CA MET A 213 -8.29 -10.67 9.80
C MET A 213 -8.08 -11.75 10.87
N GLN A 214 -8.00 -11.34 12.15
CA GLN A 214 -7.87 -12.31 13.25
C GLN A 214 -9.18 -13.04 13.50
N ARG A 215 -10.31 -12.34 13.40
CA ARG A 215 -11.62 -12.98 13.45
C ARG A 215 -11.82 -13.96 12.29
N THR A 216 -11.40 -13.60 11.07
CA THR A 216 -11.42 -14.52 9.92
C THR A 216 -10.56 -15.75 10.20
N VAL A 217 -9.36 -15.60 10.76
CA VAL A 217 -8.51 -16.75 11.16
C VAL A 217 -9.22 -17.67 12.15
N GLN A 218 -9.97 -17.11 13.10
CA GLN A 218 -10.66 -17.87 14.14
C GLN A 218 -11.93 -18.57 13.66
N THR A 219 -12.62 -18.05 12.65
CA THR A 219 -14.02 -18.43 12.37
C THR A 219 -14.30 -18.86 10.93
N SER A 220 -13.49 -18.44 9.95
CA SER A 220 -13.71 -18.80 8.55
C SER A 220 -13.14 -20.19 8.25
N GLU A 221 -14.01 -21.12 7.90
CA GLU A 221 -13.64 -22.47 7.46
C GLU A 221 -12.96 -22.41 6.08
N LEU A 222 -13.38 -21.48 5.21
CA LEU A 222 -12.81 -21.31 3.87
C LEU A 222 -11.37 -20.77 3.88
N LEU A 223 -10.98 -20.02 4.92
CA LEU A 223 -9.65 -19.43 5.02
C LEU A 223 -8.55 -20.51 5.01
N GLN A 224 -8.76 -21.64 5.68
CA GLN A 224 -7.75 -22.69 5.79
C GLN A 224 -7.40 -23.29 4.43
N HIS A 225 -8.41 -23.52 3.58
CA HIS A 225 -8.19 -23.99 2.22
C HIS A 225 -7.48 -22.92 1.36
N ARG A 226 -7.87 -21.65 1.51
CA ARG A 226 -7.22 -20.52 0.83
C ARG A 226 -5.72 -20.47 1.15
N ILE A 227 -5.36 -20.55 2.42
CA ILE A 227 -3.96 -20.51 2.90
C ILE A 227 -3.15 -21.68 2.34
N LYS A 228 -3.68 -22.91 2.46
CA LYS A 228 -2.92 -24.13 2.16
C LYS A 228 -2.77 -24.40 0.65
N HIS A 229 -3.80 -24.09 -0.14
CA HIS A 229 -3.87 -24.57 -1.52
C HIS A 229 -3.97 -23.44 -2.56
N VAL A 230 -4.64 -22.33 -2.24
CA VAL A 230 -4.94 -21.31 -3.24
C VAL A 230 -3.80 -20.29 -3.34
N VAL A 231 -3.40 -19.69 -2.22
CA VAL A 231 -2.38 -18.63 -2.24
C VAL A 231 -1.01 -19.12 -2.74
N PRO A 232 -0.48 -20.29 -2.32
CA PRO A 232 0.81 -20.76 -2.82
C PRO A 232 0.84 -20.95 -4.34
N LYS A 233 -0.27 -21.43 -4.93
CA LYS A 233 -0.43 -21.54 -6.38
C LYS A 233 -0.47 -20.15 -7.03
N ARG A 234 -1.31 -19.25 -6.52
CA ARG A 234 -1.47 -17.91 -7.08
C ARG A 234 -0.21 -17.05 -7.00
N MET A 235 0.59 -17.18 -5.94
CA MET A 235 1.90 -16.53 -5.84
C MET A 235 2.79 -16.91 -7.03
N LYS A 236 2.92 -18.22 -7.31
CA LYS A 236 3.69 -18.70 -8.47
C LYS A 236 3.14 -18.17 -9.80
N GLU A 237 1.81 -18.20 -9.97
CA GLU A 237 1.14 -17.72 -11.18
C GLU A 237 1.36 -16.22 -11.40
N ILE A 238 1.21 -15.39 -10.36
CA ILE A 238 1.37 -13.94 -10.50
C ILE A 238 2.82 -13.53 -10.69
N GLU A 239 3.77 -14.20 -10.04
CA GLU A 239 5.21 -13.94 -10.25
C GLU A 239 5.62 -14.29 -11.68
N ALA A 240 5.14 -15.42 -12.21
CA ALA A 240 5.36 -15.79 -13.60
C ALA A 240 4.75 -14.76 -14.56
N ALA A 241 3.52 -14.31 -14.30
CA ALA A 241 2.86 -13.28 -15.10
C ALA A 241 3.63 -11.95 -15.10
N ILE A 242 4.12 -11.51 -13.94
CA ILE A 242 4.94 -10.29 -13.82
C ILE A 242 6.25 -10.44 -14.59
N LYS A 243 6.97 -11.54 -14.41
CA LYS A 243 8.25 -11.80 -15.11
C LYS A 243 8.05 -11.84 -16.64
N ALA A 244 6.93 -12.38 -17.12
CA ALA A 244 6.59 -12.46 -18.53
C ALA A 244 5.90 -11.20 -19.10
N LYS A 245 5.57 -10.20 -18.27
CA LYS A 245 4.68 -9.07 -18.61
C LYS A 245 3.33 -9.52 -19.21
N ASP A 246 2.82 -10.65 -18.73
CA ASP A 246 1.53 -11.20 -19.16
C ASP A 246 0.39 -10.54 -18.38
N PHE A 247 -0.16 -9.47 -18.96
CA PHE A 247 -1.26 -8.74 -18.34
C PHE A 247 -2.53 -9.59 -18.19
N ASP A 248 -2.83 -10.51 -19.11
CA ASP A 248 -4.05 -11.32 -19.01
C ASP A 248 -3.99 -12.26 -17.80
N ALA A 249 -2.85 -12.95 -17.62
CA ALA A 249 -2.60 -13.80 -16.46
C ALA A 249 -2.57 -12.99 -15.15
N PHE A 250 -1.86 -11.85 -15.15
CA PHE A 250 -1.81 -10.93 -14.00
C PHE A 250 -3.22 -10.47 -13.60
N ALA A 251 -4.04 -10.06 -14.58
CA ALA A 251 -5.38 -9.56 -14.37
C ALA A 251 -6.31 -10.62 -13.79
N LYS A 252 -6.28 -11.82 -14.37
CA LYS A 252 -7.08 -12.95 -13.91
C LYS A 252 -6.77 -13.31 -12.45
N VAL A 253 -5.48 -13.43 -12.10
CA VAL A 253 -5.07 -13.79 -10.73
C VAL A 253 -5.44 -12.69 -9.74
N THR A 254 -5.17 -11.42 -10.08
CA THR A 254 -5.47 -10.26 -9.22
C THR A 254 -6.96 -10.16 -8.87
N MET A 255 -7.84 -10.23 -9.88
CA MET A 255 -9.29 -10.18 -9.65
C MET A 255 -9.79 -11.38 -8.82
N ALA A 256 -9.30 -12.58 -9.14
CA ALA A 256 -9.71 -13.80 -8.43
C ALA A 256 -9.24 -13.82 -6.97
N ASP A 257 -8.09 -13.22 -6.66
CA ASP A 257 -7.59 -13.13 -5.29
C ASP A 257 -8.28 -12.03 -4.47
N SER A 258 -8.59 -10.89 -5.09
CA SER A 258 -9.48 -9.89 -4.49
C SER A 258 -10.83 -10.51 -4.11
N ASN A 259 -11.50 -11.19 -5.05
CA ASN A 259 -12.80 -11.80 -4.79
C ASN A 259 -12.74 -12.82 -3.64
N GLN A 260 -11.72 -13.69 -3.63
CA GLN A 260 -11.62 -14.73 -2.60
C GLN A 260 -11.25 -14.15 -1.23
N PHE A 261 -10.47 -13.07 -1.17
CA PHE A 261 -10.27 -12.32 0.08
C PHE A 261 -11.59 -11.82 0.66
N HIS A 262 -12.44 -11.19 -0.16
CA HIS A 262 -13.77 -10.75 0.31
C HIS A 262 -14.71 -11.92 0.59
N ALA A 263 -14.54 -13.07 -0.05
CA ALA A 263 -15.29 -14.29 0.26
C ALA A 263 -14.94 -14.85 1.66
N VAL A 264 -13.66 -14.90 2.04
CA VAL A 264 -13.29 -15.33 3.41
C VAL A 264 -13.67 -14.29 4.47
N ALA A 265 -13.71 -13.00 4.10
CA ALA A 265 -14.27 -11.96 4.95
C ALA A 265 -15.78 -12.16 5.18
N LEU A 266 -16.53 -12.55 4.15
CA LEU A 266 -17.94 -12.90 4.24
C LEU A 266 -18.19 -14.19 5.05
N ASP A 267 -17.28 -15.16 4.97
CA ASP A 267 -17.30 -16.43 5.72
C ASP A 267 -16.88 -16.30 7.20
N THR A 268 -16.51 -15.09 7.63
CA THR A 268 -16.15 -14.80 9.03
C THR A 268 -17.42 -14.70 9.90
N GLU A 269 -17.34 -15.02 11.20
CA GLU A 269 -18.48 -14.87 12.14
C GLU A 269 -18.24 -13.76 13.21
N PRO A 270 -19.04 -12.66 13.22
CA PRO A 270 -20.03 -12.28 12.20
C PRO A 270 -19.37 -11.85 10.87
N PRO A 271 -20.13 -11.84 9.77
CA PRO A 271 -19.61 -11.54 8.44
C PRO A 271 -19.05 -10.13 8.33
N ILE A 272 -17.94 -10.01 7.60
CA ILE A 272 -17.27 -8.73 7.35
C ILE A 272 -17.58 -8.27 5.92
N PHE A 273 -18.25 -7.13 5.80
CA PHE A 273 -18.55 -6.49 4.52
C PHE A 273 -17.66 -5.27 4.30
N TYR A 274 -16.76 -5.36 3.33
CA TYR A 274 -15.92 -4.23 2.89
C TYR A 274 -16.41 -3.59 1.61
N MET A 275 -16.78 -4.40 0.62
CA MET A 275 -17.35 -3.93 -0.64
C MET A 275 -18.82 -3.54 -0.47
N ASN A 276 -19.23 -2.48 -1.17
CA ASN A 276 -20.62 -2.04 -1.24
C ASN A 276 -21.16 -2.12 -2.69
N ASP A 277 -22.34 -1.57 -2.94
CA ASP A 277 -22.98 -1.64 -4.27
C ASP A 277 -22.25 -0.82 -5.34
N VAL A 278 -21.50 0.22 -4.95
CA VAL A 278 -20.61 0.95 -5.87
C VAL A 278 -19.44 0.04 -6.25
N SER A 279 -18.82 -0.64 -5.29
CA SER A 279 -17.76 -1.62 -5.55
C SER A 279 -18.24 -2.71 -6.51
N ARG A 280 -19.43 -3.29 -6.28
CA ARG A 280 -20.02 -4.33 -7.13
C ARG A 280 -20.30 -3.82 -8.55
N SER A 281 -20.76 -2.58 -8.70
CA SER A 281 -20.97 -1.97 -10.00
C SER A 281 -19.66 -1.77 -10.77
N ILE A 282 -18.59 -1.31 -10.12
CA ILE A 282 -17.27 -1.20 -10.76
C ILE A 282 -16.77 -2.58 -11.21
N ILE A 283 -16.97 -3.64 -10.42
CA ILE A 283 -16.67 -5.02 -10.84
C ILE A 283 -17.43 -5.37 -12.12
N ALA A 284 -18.75 -5.15 -12.17
CA ALA A 284 -19.57 -5.45 -13.34
C ALA A 284 -19.08 -4.71 -14.60
N LEU A 285 -18.72 -3.43 -14.47
CA LEU A 285 -18.16 -2.63 -15.58
C LEU A 285 -16.83 -3.19 -16.09
N ILE A 286 -15.91 -3.55 -15.20
CA ILE A 286 -14.59 -4.07 -15.59
C ILE A 286 -14.69 -5.49 -16.17
N VAL A 287 -15.61 -6.31 -15.67
CA VAL A 287 -15.90 -7.63 -16.27
C VAL A 287 -16.44 -7.47 -17.69
N GLU A 288 -17.40 -6.55 -17.90
CA GLU A 288 -17.97 -6.31 -19.22
C GLU A 288 -16.96 -5.69 -20.19
N TYR A 289 -16.16 -4.72 -19.73
CA TYR A 289 -15.07 -4.14 -20.51
C TYR A 289 -14.08 -5.22 -20.96
N ASN A 290 -13.71 -6.14 -20.06
CA ASN A 290 -12.86 -7.26 -20.40
C ASN A 290 -13.53 -8.28 -21.33
N ARG A 291 -14.85 -8.52 -21.23
CA ARG A 291 -15.57 -9.40 -22.17
C ARG A 291 -15.38 -8.90 -23.60
N VAL A 292 -15.64 -7.61 -23.84
CA VAL A 292 -15.44 -6.96 -25.15
C VAL A 292 -13.98 -7.07 -25.59
N ALA A 293 -13.02 -6.81 -24.69
CA ALA A 293 -11.60 -6.91 -25.01
C ALA A 293 -11.18 -8.34 -25.39
N ILE A 294 -11.68 -9.36 -24.68
CA ILE A 294 -11.40 -10.78 -24.94
C ILE A 294 -11.99 -11.20 -26.28
N GLU A 295 -13.21 -10.79 -26.62
CA GLU A 295 -13.81 -11.10 -27.92
C GLU A 295 -13.01 -10.53 -29.10
N LYS A 296 -12.42 -9.34 -28.93
CA LYS A 296 -11.62 -8.68 -29.98
C LYS A 296 -10.16 -9.16 -30.03
N THR A 297 -9.55 -9.50 -28.90
CA THR A 297 -8.09 -9.67 -28.79
C THR A 297 -7.64 -10.96 -28.10
N GLY A 298 -8.58 -11.72 -27.52
CA GLY A 298 -8.30 -12.90 -26.70
C GLY A 298 -7.76 -12.60 -25.30
N LYS A 299 -7.62 -11.33 -24.90
CA LYS A 299 -6.97 -10.91 -23.65
C LYS A 299 -7.76 -9.87 -22.87
N ARG A 300 -7.62 -9.88 -21.54
CA ARG A 300 -8.08 -8.81 -20.64
C ARG A 300 -7.23 -7.56 -20.79
N LYS A 301 -7.84 -6.42 -20.46
CA LYS A 301 -7.21 -5.09 -20.48
C LYS A 301 -7.27 -4.35 -19.15
N ALA A 302 -8.09 -4.81 -18.21
CA ALA A 302 -8.16 -4.24 -16.86
C ALA A 302 -8.31 -5.30 -15.77
N ALA A 303 -7.88 -4.97 -14.55
CA ALA A 303 -8.01 -5.82 -13.38
C ALA A 303 -8.38 -5.01 -12.15
N TYR A 304 -9.55 -5.26 -11.59
CA TYR A 304 -9.94 -4.65 -10.33
C TYR A 304 -9.33 -5.41 -9.14
N THR A 305 -9.10 -4.69 -8.05
CA THR A 305 -8.76 -5.26 -6.75
C THR A 305 -9.27 -4.34 -5.64
N TYR A 306 -9.64 -4.95 -4.52
CA TYR A 306 -10.19 -4.25 -3.35
C TYR A 306 -9.46 -4.72 -2.10
N ASP A 307 -9.04 -3.77 -1.27
CA ASP A 307 -8.52 -4.06 0.07
C ASP A 307 -9.66 -4.05 1.10
N ALA A 308 -9.35 -3.84 2.38
CA ALA A 308 -10.33 -3.76 3.47
C ALA A 308 -11.13 -2.45 3.42
N GLY A 309 -11.94 -2.25 2.38
CA GLY A 309 -12.83 -1.10 2.16
C GLY A 309 -13.46 -1.13 0.76
N PRO A 310 -14.34 -0.17 0.45
CA PRO A 310 -15.09 -0.18 -0.81
C PRO A 310 -14.33 0.41 -2.01
N ASN A 311 -13.15 1.01 -1.78
CA ASN A 311 -12.38 1.69 -2.82
C ASN A 311 -11.79 0.68 -3.81
N ALA A 312 -12.02 0.93 -5.09
CA ALA A 312 -11.51 0.09 -6.16
C ALA A 312 -10.12 0.56 -6.56
N VAL A 313 -9.22 -0.38 -6.83
CA VAL A 313 -8.01 -0.11 -7.61
C VAL A 313 -8.10 -0.92 -8.89
N ILE A 314 -7.99 -0.24 -10.03
CA ILE A 314 -8.09 -0.84 -11.35
C ILE A 314 -6.71 -0.76 -12.00
N TYR A 315 -6.03 -1.90 -12.09
CA TYR A 315 -4.80 -2.02 -12.88
C TYR A 315 -5.13 -2.10 -14.36
N THR A 316 -4.33 -1.44 -15.18
CA THR A 316 -4.40 -1.50 -16.63
C THR A 316 -3.06 -1.06 -17.22
N LEU A 317 -2.79 -1.39 -18.48
CA LEU A 317 -1.63 -0.86 -19.17
C LEU A 317 -1.88 0.57 -19.66
N GLN A 318 -0.83 1.37 -19.76
CA GLN A 318 -0.87 2.80 -20.09
C GLN A 318 -1.80 3.12 -21.27
N GLU A 319 -1.74 2.33 -22.35
CA GLU A 319 -2.52 2.57 -23.57
C GLU A 319 -4.03 2.43 -23.38
N ASN A 320 -4.49 1.74 -22.33
CA ASN A 320 -5.91 1.48 -22.08
C ASN A 320 -6.50 2.41 -21.00
N VAL A 321 -5.68 3.21 -20.29
CA VAL A 321 -6.16 4.01 -19.14
C VAL A 321 -7.26 4.99 -19.56
N LYS A 322 -7.12 5.62 -20.73
CA LYS A 322 -8.11 6.57 -21.23
C LYS A 322 -9.51 5.95 -21.32
N GLU A 323 -9.61 4.75 -21.88
CA GLU A 323 -10.89 4.02 -22.00
C GLU A 323 -11.47 3.70 -20.60
N ILE A 324 -10.63 3.33 -19.63
CA ILE A 324 -11.06 3.04 -18.26
C ILE A 324 -11.57 4.29 -17.55
N VAL A 325 -10.87 5.43 -17.69
CA VAL A 325 -11.32 6.70 -17.10
C VAL A 325 -12.66 7.13 -17.70
N GLU A 326 -12.81 7.07 -19.03
CA GLU A 326 -14.05 7.38 -19.72
C GLU A 326 -15.21 6.47 -19.28
N LEU A 327 -14.94 5.16 -19.12
CA LEU A 327 -15.92 4.18 -18.63
C LEU A 327 -16.37 4.51 -17.20
N ILE A 328 -15.43 4.77 -16.29
CA ILE A 328 -15.75 5.07 -14.89
C ILE A 328 -16.52 6.39 -14.78
N VAL A 329 -16.12 7.44 -15.51
CA VAL A 329 -16.83 8.73 -15.50
C VAL A 329 -18.26 8.61 -16.03
N LYS A 330 -18.50 7.77 -17.05
CA LYS A 330 -19.85 7.55 -17.61
C LYS A 330 -20.85 6.96 -16.61
N TYR A 331 -20.38 6.11 -15.70
CA TYR A 331 -21.24 5.46 -14.69
C TYR A 331 -21.18 6.13 -13.32
N PHE A 332 -20.10 6.87 -13.03
CA PHE A 332 -19.88 7.60 -11.79
C PHE A 332 -19.41 9.03 -12.09
N PRO A 333 -20.34 9.94 -12.44
CA PRO A 333 -19.99 11.32 -12.76
C PRO A 333 -19.23 12.01 -11.62
N GLN A 334 -18.17 12.74 -11.97
CA GLN A 334 -17.27 13.38 -11.01
C GLN A 334 -17.66 14.84 -10.76
N LYS A 335 -17.72 15.27 -9.49
CA LYS A 335 -18.06 16.65 -9.11
C LYS A 335 -17.04 17.66 -9.61
N ASP A 336 -15.76 17.40 -9.33
CA ASP A 336 -14.65 18.33 -9.60
C ASP A 336 -13.88 17.97 -10.88
N GLY A 337 -14.45 17.08 -11.71
CA GLY A 337 -13.80 16.52 -12.89
C GLY A 337 -12.64 15.55 -12.56
N PHE A 338 -12.14 14.86 -13.58
CA PHE A 338 -10.96 14.01 -13.46
C PHE A 338 -9.69 14.85 -13.50
N LYS A 339 -8.83 14.73 -12.48
CA LYS A 339 -7.47 15.26 -12.54
C LYS A 339 -6.68 14.36 -13.49
N ASP A 340 -6.15 14.93 -14.56
CA ASP A 340 -5.44 14.21 -15.63
C ASP A 340 -3.92 14.44 -15.56
N PRO A 341 -3.20 13.84 -14.58
CA PRO A 341 -1.76 14.09 -14.40
C PRO A 341 -0.91 13.59 -15.57
N PHE A 342 -1.47 12.75 -16.44
CA PHE A 342 -0.78 12.17 -17.61
C PHE A 342 -1.24 12.76 -18.94
N GLN A 343 -2.09 13.79 -18.93
CA GLN A 343 -2.58 14.48 -20.15
C GLN A 343 -3.24 13.52 -21.17
N LEU A 344 -3.96 12.50 -20.69
CA LEU A 344 -4.72 11.54 -21.51
C LEU A 344 -5.73 12.21 -22.47
N PHE A 345 -6.20 13.41 -22.11
CA PHE A 345 -7.20 14.16 -22.85
C PHE A 345 -6.63 15.42 -23.54
N ALA A 346 -5.30 15.56 -23.62
CA ALA A 346 -4.62 16.66 -24.32
C ALA A 346 -5.12 18.06 -23.90
N GLY A 347 -5.40 18.25 -22.61
CA GLY A 347 -5.91 19.51 -22.06
C GLY A 347 -7.45 19.67 -22.11
N GLY A 348 -8.15 18.73 -22.74
CA GLY A 348 -9.61 18.62 -22.68
C GLY A 348 -10.11 17.97 -21.38
N SER A 349 -11.43 17.96 -21.20
CA SER A 349 -12.08 17.20 -20.11
C SER A 349 -12.58 15.84 -20.60
N VAL A 350 -12.82 14.92 -19.66
CA VAL A 350 -13.42 13.60 -19.96
C VAL A 350 -14.88 13.72 -20.45
N GLY A 351 -15.51 14.90 -20.26
CA GLY A 351 -16.91 15.11 -20.56
C GLY A 351 -17.82 14.15 -19.76
N GLU A 352 -18.84 13.62 -20.43
CA GLU A 352 -19.77 12.62 -19.86
C GLU A 352 -19.19 11.20 -19.82
N GLY A 353 -17.95 10.99 -20.29
CA GLY A 353 -17.38 9.66 -20.47
C GLY A 353 -18.04 8.87 -21.59
N ARG A 354 -17.50 7.68 -21.88
CA ARG A 354 -18.02 6.79 -22.93
C ARG A 354 -17.67 5.34 -22.64
N VAL A 355 -18.31 4.43 -23.36
CA VAL A 355 -17.98 2.99 -23.36
C VAL A 355 -17.37 2.61 -24.70
N VAL A 356 -16.63 1.50 -24.70
CA VAL A 356 -16.10 0.90 -25.94
C VAL A 356 -17.23 0.29 -26.78
N GLU A 357 -17.02 0.21 -28.09
CA GLU A 357 -17.97 -0.42 -29.01
C GLU A 357 -18.18 -1.91 -28.67
N GLY A 358 -19.45 -2.31 -28.55
CA GLY A 358 -19.87 -3.67 -28.18
C GLY A 358 -20.11 -3.87 -26.68
N PHE A 359 -19.93 -2.83 -25.86
CA PHE A 359 -20.20 -2.85 -24.43
C PHE A 359 -21.72 -2.89 -24.14
N ASN A 360 -22.17 -3.85 -23.34
CA ASN A 360 -23.55 -3.92 -22.86
C ASN A 360 -23.78 -2.91 -21.73
N GLU A 361 -24.46 -1.81 -22.01
CA GLU A 361 -24.66 -0.76 -21.01
C GLU A 361 -25.57 -1.16 -19.84
N ALA A 362 -26.32 -2.27 -19.95
CA ALA A 362 -27.25 -2.73 -18.92
C ALA A 362 -26.58 -3.50 -17.76
N VAL A 363 -25.27 -3.75 -17.81
CA VAL A 363 -24.55 -4.52 -16.76
C VAL A 363 -24.47 -3.80 -15.41
N ALA A 364 -24.63 -2.48 -15.40
CA ALA A 364 -24.67 -1.68 -14.18
C ALA A 364 -25.58 -0.47 -14.39
N LYS A 365 -26.14 0.05 -13.30
CA LYS A 365 -26.84 1.34 -13.32
C LYS A 365 -25.83 2.50 -13.31
N LYS A 366 -26.23 3.65 -13.83
CA LYS A 366 -25.52 4.91 -13.56
C LYS A 366 -25.79 5.35 -12.13
N PHE A 367 -24.78 5.93 -11.48
CA PHE A 367 -24.86 6.45 -10.12
C PHE A 367 -24.86 7.97 -10.12
N GLU A 368 -25.37 8.52 -9.02
CA GLU A 368 -25.34 9.96 -8.76
C GLU A 368 -23.91 10.46 -8.50
N VAL A 369 -23.71 11.76 -8.73
CA VAL A 369 -22.46 12.44 -8.40
C VAL A 369 -22.10 12.21 -6.94
N GLY A 370 -20.85 11.81 -6.70
CA GLY A 370 -20.33 11.55 -5.35
C GLY A 370 -20.36 10.09 -4.91
N ALA A 371 -20.99 9.18 -5.66
CA ALA A 371 -20.87 7.74 -5.41
C ALA A 371 -19.42 7.23 -5.53
N VAL A 372 -18.66 7.82 -6.46
CA VAL A 372 -17.19 7.84 -6.45
C VAL A 372 -16.77 9.29 -6.23
N LYS A 373 -16.19 9.57 -5.05
CA LYS A 373 -15.81 10.92 -4.58
C LYS A 373 -14.65 11.51 -5.38
N GLY A 374 -13.80 10.65 -5.95
CA GLY A 374 -12.66 11.07 -6.75
C GLY A 374 -11.93 9.91 -7.40
N LEU A 375 -11.13 10.27 -8.41
CA LEU A 375 -10.27 9.34 -9.14
C LEU A 375 -8.81 9.76 -8.96
N ILE A 376 -7.94 8.80 -8.69
CA ILE A 376 -6.49 9.01 -8.60
C ILE A 376 -5.84 8.10 -9.63
N HIS A 377 -5.30 8.69 -10.69
CA HIS A 377 -4.50 7.98 -11.69
C HIS A 377 -3.03 8.04 -11.30
N THR A 378 -2.42 6.86 -11.15
CA THR A 378 -1.01 6.67 -10.83
C THR A 378 -0.44 5.51 -11.65
N ASN A 379 0.81 5.17 -11.39
CA ASN A 379 1.54 4.08 -12.03
C ASN A 379 2.46 3.37 -11.05
N VAL A 380 3.08 2.29 -11.51
CA VAL A 380 4.12 1.59 -10.75
C VAL A 380 5.25 2.55 -10.36
N GLY A 381 5.65 2.49 -9.09
CA GLY A 381 6.59 3.42 -8.46
C GLY A 381 7.91 2.78 -8.06
N ASP A 382 8.86 3.61 -7.63
CA ASP A 382 10.09 3.23 -6.96
C ASP A 382 9.88 3.01 -5.45
N GLY A 383 10.92 2.55 -4.75
CA GLY A 383 10.92 2.38 -3.29
C GLY A 383 11.12 3.70 -2.54
N PRO A 384 11.33 3.66 -1.21
CA PRO A 384 11.51 4.87 -0.40
C PRO A 384 12.60 5.81 -0.91
N ARG A 385 12.39 7.12 -0.77
CA ARG A 385 13.33 8.18 -1.19
C ARG A 385 13.83 8.93 0.04
N VAL A 386 15.15 9.11 0.17
CA VAL A 386 15.72 10.06 1.12
C VAL A 386 15.61 11.45 0.51
N LEU A 387 15.06 12.40 1.26
CA LEU A 387 14.74 13.76 0.80
C LEU A 387 15.69 14.79 1.42
N GLY A 388 15.78 15.96 0.79
CA GLY A 388 16.56 17.08 1.30
C GLY A 388 15.93 17.76 2.51
N ALA A 389 16.65 18.75 3.06
CA ALA A 389 16.24 19.48 4.26
C ALA A 389 15.00 20.38 4.04
N GLU A 390 14.75 20.77 2.79
CA GLU A 390 13.59 21.55 2.37
C GLU A 390 12.27 20.81 2.60
N GLU A 391 12.26 19.49 2.44
CA GLU A 391 11.11 18.61 2.68
C GLU A 391 10.95 18.22 4.16
N ALA A 392 11.83 18.67 5.05
CA ALA A 392 11.78 18.31 6.46
C ALA A 392 10.50 18.80 7.14
N LEU A 393 9.91 17.95 7.97
CA LEU A 393 8.70 18.24 8.73
C LEU A 393 8.97 18.81 10.13
N LEU A 394 10.22 18.73 10.60
CA LEU A 394 10.66 19.31 11.88
C LEU A 394 11.39 20.64 11.66
N GLY A 395 11.17 21.58 12.58
CA GLY A 395 11.84 22.87 12.64
C GLY A 395 13.21 22.82 13.34
N PRO A 396 13.89 23.97 13.46
CA PRO A 396 15.18 24.07 14.16
C PRO A 396 15.13 23.66 15.63
N ASP A 397 13.98 23.80 16.27
CA ASP A 397 13.68 23.39 17.65
C ASP A 397 13.40 21.88 17.80
N GLY A 398 13.31 21.15 16.68
CA GLY A 398 12.98 19.73 16.68
C GLY A 398 11.50 19.44 16.90
N LEU A 399 10.63 20.43 16.75
CA LEU A 399 9.16 20.28 16.78
C LEU A 399 8.58 20.37 15.37
N PRO A 400 7.35 19.89 15.13
CA PRO A 400 6.73 19.98 13.81
C PRO A 400 6.60 21.43 13.31
N LYS A 401 6.93 21.66 12.02
CA LYS A 401 6.74 22.97 11.36
C LYS A 401 5.25 23.37 11.29
N SER A 402 4.36 22.38 11.25
CA SER A 402 2.92 22.56 11.30
C SER A 402 2.32 21.67 12.40
N LEU A 403 1.58 22.30 13.30
CA LEU A 403 0.73 21.64 14.29
C LEU A 403 -0.73 21.77 13.83
N ALA A 404 -1.54 20.75 14.14
CA ALA A 404 -2.93 20.66 13.70
C ALA A 404 -3.92 21.31 14.67
#